data_AF-A0A843GP26-F1
#
_entry.id   AF-A0A843GP26-F1
#
_cell.length_a   1.000
_cell.length_b   1.000
_cell.length_c   1.000
_cell.angle_alpha   90.00
_cell.angle_beta   90.00
_cell.angle_gamma   90.00
#
_symmetry.space_group_name_H-M   'P 1'
#
loop_
_entity.id
_entity.type
_entity.pdbx_description
1 polymer ?
#
loop_
_entity_poly.entity_id
_entity_poly.type
_entity_poly.pdbx_seq_one_letter_code
_entity_poly.pdbx_strand_id
1 'polypeptide(L)'
;MDKILETLSQKFSAEELNEVKKAIEFTVDEKVKVKSEQEAKMIAKKADEFCQKKIKEAVEKKTAEIEEIANKFCEEKCDKLSKEADAKVESYKKKLEEASEQYILEFFDEKFTEKYGQELEAIEEKVITGLDKYLEYNINEKIGPEMIQKTALQETCQPIVEEFIHILEDRYVAPNTTGSKRIRELKAENAEIRSSLQKQLDENMRLAELVESTGKKSLISEKVADLSADQRLKVRKFFKEKSLNETKKDIDSYIEMIQEQADSINAMRYEREQLFESHEKPVRKSRYVEDRTNETITEKFRPKKRELSARERMMLGSANLIDEN
;
A
#
# COMPACT_ATOMS: atom_id res chain seq x y z
N MET A 1 -56.66 44.92 69.46
CA MET A 1 -58.01 45.39 69.09
C MET A 1 -58.65 46.12 70.26
N ASP A 2 -58.58 45.54 71.46
CA ASP A 2 -59.26 46.07 72.66
C ASP A 2 -58.81 47.48 73.07
N LYS A 3 -57.50 47.79 73.02
CA LYS A 3 -56.98 49.14 73.30
C LYS A 3 -57.41 50.23 72.31
N ILE A 4 -57.72 49.86 71.06
CA ILE A 4 -58.17 50.78 69.99
C ILE A 4 -59.69 51.00 70.10
N LEU A 5 -60.43 49.95 70.48
CA LEU A 5 -61.86 50.03 70.75
C LEU A 5 -62.15 50.87 72.02
N GLU A 6 -61.29 50.79 73.04
CA GLU A 6 -61.34 51.65 74.24
C GLU A 6 -61.16 53.15 73.94
N THR A 7 -60.35 53.50 72.94
CA THR A 7 -60.13 54.90 72.54
C THR A 7 -61.23 55.43 71.62
N LEU A 8 -61.92 54.54 70.88
CA LEU A 8 -63.05 54.89 70.01
C LEU A 8 -64.38 55.00 70.78
N SER A 9 -64.54 54.26 71.89
CA SER A 9 -65.76 54.28 72.71
C SER A 9 -66.00 55.61 73.46
N GLN A 10 -64.99 56.46 73.55
CA GLN A 10 -65.11 57.83 74.09
C GLN A 10 -65.69 58.84 73.07
N LYS A 11 -65.81 58.48 71.79
CA LYS A 11 -66.24 59.40 70.71
C LYS A 11 -67.38 58.89 69.83
N PHE A 12 -67.77 57.62 69.95
CA PHE A 12 -68.81 56.99 69.12
C PHE A 12 -69.79 56.18 69.97
N SER A 13 -71.02 56.02 69.47
CA SER A 13 -72.06 55.21 70.12
C SER A 13 -71.73 53.70 70.05
N ALA A 14 -72.31 52.90 70.96
CA ALA A 14 -72.04 51.45 71.05
C ALA A 14 -72.42 50.68 69.77
N GLU A 15 -73.37 51.17 68.99
CA GLU A 15 -73.80 50.57 67.72
C GLU A 15 -72.77 50.82 66.61
N GLU A 16 -72.28 52.07 66.48
CA GLU A 16 -71.23 52.44 65.51
C GLU A 16 -69.91 51.70 65.79
N LEU A 17 -69.59 51.47 67.06
CA LEU A 17 -68.39 50.70 67.44
C LEU A 17 -68.47 49.23 67.01
N ASN A 18 -69.67 48.64 67.08
CA ASN A 18 -69.91 47.26 66.65
C ASN A 18 -69.86 47.13 65.11
N GLU A 19 -70.35 48.13 64.38
CA GLU A 19 -70.20 48.18 62.93
C GLU A 19 -68.74 48.31 62.50
N VAL A 20 -67.97 49.18 63.16
CA VAL A 20 -66.53 49.31 62.92
C VAL A 20 -65.79 48.01 63.25
N LYS A 21 -66.15 47.34 64.35
CA LYS A 21 -65.56 46.04 64.72
C LYS A 21 -65.85 44.97 63.66
N LYS A 22 -67.10 44.84 63.22
CA LYS A 22 -67.49 43.91 62.14
C LYS A 22 -66.80 44.24 60.82
N ALA A 23 -66.66 45.51 60.47
CA ALA A 23 -65.95 45.93 59.27
C ALA A 23 -64.46 45.56 59.34
N ILE A 24 -63.81 45.80 60.49
CA ILE A 24 -62.40 45.43 60.67
C ILE A 24 -62.23 43.91 60.67
N GLU A 25 -63.09 43.15 61.37
CA GLU A 25 -63.07 41.68 61.36
C GLU A 25 -63.25 41.13 59.93
N PHE A 26 -64.23 41.64 59.18
CA PHE A 26 -64.42 41.26 57.77
C PHE A 26 -63.18 41.57 56.92
N THR A 27 -62.60 42.77 57.06
CA THR A 27 -61.42 43.17 56.29
C THR A 27 -60.17 42.34 56.67
N VAL A 28 -60.05 41.96 57.95
CA VAL A 28 -58.97 41.11 58.44
C VAL A 28 -59.14 39.68 57.93
N ASP A 29 -60.34 39.10 58.02
CA ASP A 29 -60.65 37.76 57.54
C ASP A 29 -60.46 37.63 56.03
N GLU A 30 -60.89 38.65 55.27
CA GLU A 30 -60.71 38.68 53.82
C GLU A 30 -59.22 38.78 53.45
N LYS A 31 -58.44 39.63 54.15
CA LYS A 31 -56.98 39.70 53.95
C LYS A 31 -56.26 38.42 54.38
N VAL A 32 -56.69 37.76 55.45
CA VAL A 32 -56.13 36.49 55.91
C VAL A 32 -56.42 35.38 54.91
N LYS A 33 -57.64 35.31 54.35
CA LYS A 33 -57.98 34.37 53.26
C LYS A 33 -57.14 34.60 52.01
N VAL A 34 -57.01 35.86 51.55
CA VAL A 34 -56.20 36.17 50.37
C VAL A 34 -54.73 35.78 50.58
N LYS A 35 -54.17 36.05 51.77
CA LYS A 35 -52.80 35.64 52.10
C LYS A 35 -52.64 34.13 52.19
N SER A 36 -53.59 33.41 52.82
CA SER A 36 -53.51 31.95 52.94
C SER A 36 -53.64 31.27 51.58
N GLU A 37 -54.49 31.78 50.69
CA GLU A 37 -54.61 31.27 49.31
C GLU A 37 -53.34 31.54 48.49
N GLN A 38 -52.71 32.70 48.65
CA GLN A 38 -51.43 33.02 48.01
C GLN A 38 -50.30 32.12 48.51
N GLU A 39 -50.22 31.89 49.82
CA GLU A 39 -49.23 30.99 50.42
C GLU A 39 -49.46 29.53 49.99
N ALA A 40 -50.72 29.07 49.95
CA ALA A 40 -51.06 27.73 49.46
C ALA A 40 -50.63 27.53 48.00
N LYS A 41 -50.86 28.53 47.12
CA LYS A 41 -50.40 28.51 45.72
C LYS A 41 -48.88 28.48 45.61
N MET A 42 -48.17 29.23 46.46
CA MET A 42 -46.70 29.24 46.46
C MET A 42 -46.12 27.93 46.96
N ILE A 43 -46.73 27.31 47.99
CA ILE A 43 -46.33 26.00 48.50
C ILE A 43 -46.58 24.92 47.44
N ALA A 44 -47.73 24.95 46.76
CA ALA A 44 -48.04 24.02 45.67
C ALA A 44 -47.00 24.12 44.53
N LYS A 45 -46.67 25.33 44.08
CA LYS A 45 -45.62 25.53 43.06
C LYS A 45 -44.26 24.99 43.49
N LYS A 46 -43.84 25.26 44.73
CA LYS A 46 -42.56 24.74 45.25
C LYS A 46 -42.55 23.22 45.37
N ALA A 47 -43.69 22.61 45.73
CA ALA A 47 -43.84 21.16 45.76
C ALA A 47 -43.75 20.56 44.35
N ASP A 48 -44.41 21.17 43.37
CA ASP A 48 -44.33 20.75 41.96
C ASP A 48 -42.91 20.87 41.40
N GLU A 49 -42.22 21.98 41.68
CA GLU A 49 -40.82 22.20 41.28
C GLU A 49 -39.89 21.16 41.91
N PHE A 50 -40.08 20.84 43.20
CA PHE A 50 -39.31 19.81 43.89
C PHE A 50 -39.54 18.42 43.29
N CYS A 51 -40.79 18.06 43.03
CA CYS A 51 -41.16 16.81 42.37
C CYS A 51 -40.56 16.72 40.97
N GLN A 52 -40.67 17.78 40.15
CA GLN A 52 -40.08 17.83 38.83
C GLN A 52 -38.55 17.66 38.88
N LYS A 53 -37.89 18.31 39.83
CA LYS A 53 -36.44 18.18 40.01
C LYS A 53 -36.04 16.76 40.39
N LYS A 54 -36.78 16.12 41.30
CA LYS A 54 -36.55 14.72 41.69
C LYS A 54 -36.79 13.74 40.55
N ILE A 55 -37.82 13.98 39.73
CA ILE A 55 -38.09 13.17 38.54
C ILE A 55 -36.95 13.32 37.53
N LYS A 56 -36.48 14.55 37.26
CA LYS A 56 -35.34 14.78 36.36
C LYS A 56 -34.07 14.09 36.84
N GLU A 57 -33.71 14.25 38.10
CA GLU A 57 -32.55 13.57 38.71
C GLU A 57 -32.66 12.04 38.61
N ALA A 58 -33.86 11.48 38.81
CA ALA A 58 -34.09 10.03 38.70
C ALA A 58 -34.03 9.54 37.24
N VAL A 59 -34.56 10.32 36.30
CA VAL A 59 -34.51 10.01 34.87
C VAL A 59 -33.06 10.03 34.39
N GLU A 60 -32.29 11.07 34.72
CA GLU A 60 -30.87 11.21 34.34
C GLU A 60 -30.01 10.05 34.86
N LYS A 61 -30.23 9.63 36.11
CA LYS A 61 -29.53 8.47 36.67
C LYS A 61 -29.88 7.17 35.93
N LYS A 62 -31.17 6.93 35.70
CA LYS A 62 -31.59 5.71 34.98
C LYS A 62 -31.14 5.72 33.52
N THR A 63 -31.14 6.86 32.85
CA THR A 63 -30.63 6.96 31.48
C THR A 63 -29.13 6.66 31.44
N ALA A 64 -28.34 7.18 32.39
CA ALA A 64 -26.91 6.87 32.47
C ALA A 64 -26.65 5.39 32.74
N GLU A 65 -27.39 4.76 33.67
CA GLU A 65 -27.28 3.31 33.94
C GLU A 65 -27.63 2.47 32.71
N ILE A 66 -28.67 2.84 31.96
CA ILE A 66 -29.07 2.14 30.74
C ILE A 66 -28.03 2.32 29.64
N GLU A 67 -27.46 3.53 29.48
CA GLU A 67 -26.38 3.80 28.51
C GLU A 67 -25.13 2.98 28.81
N GLU A 68 -24.71 2.87 30.08
CA GLU A 68 -23.58 2.02 30.46
C GLU A 68 -23.81 0.54 30.14
N ILE A 69 -25.01 0.02 30.43
CA ILE A 69 -25.36 -1.38 30.12
C ILE A 69 -25.40 -1.60 28.61
N ALA A 70 -25.98 -0.66 27.86
CA ALA A 70 -26.06 -0.73 26.40
C ALA A 70 -24.66 -0.71 25.77
N ASN A 71 -23.76 0.16 26.25
CA ASN A 71 -22.38 0.24 25.78
C ASN A 71 -21.62 -1.07 26.03
N LYS A 72 -21.69 -1.61 27.26
CA LYS A 72 -21.06 -2.91 27.59
C LYS A 72 -21.59 -4.04 26.71
N PHE A 73 -22.90 -4.09 26.49
CA PHE A 73 -23.51 -5.09 25.62
C PHE A 73 -23.04 -4.96 24.16
N CYS A 74 -22.92 -3.74 23.65
CA CYS A 74 -22.40 -3.48 22.31
C CYS A 74 -20.94 -3.90 22.18
N GLU A 75 -20.10 -3.55 23.16
CA GLU A 75 -18.68 -3.96 23.20
C GLU A 75 -18.54 -5.48 23.18
N GLU A 76 -19.25 -6.20 24.05
CA GLU A 76 -19.20 -7.67 24.09
C GLU A 76 -19.67 -8.32 22.78
N LYS A 77 -20.66 -7.72 22.11
CA LYS A 77 -21.15 -8.22 20.82
C LYS A 77 -20.17 -7.93 19.70
N CYS A 78 -19.56 -6.74 19.68
CA CYS A 78 -18.51 -6.38 18.74
C CYS A 78 -17.30 -7.30 18.88
N ASP A 79 -16.85 -7.58 20.10
CA ASP A 79 -15.72 -8.47 20.37
C ASP A 79 -15.98 -9.91 19.91
N LYS A 80 -17.19 -10.44 20.16
CA LYS A 80 -17.59 -11.77 19.69
C LYS A 80 -17.61 -11.85 18.17
N LEU A 81 -18.21 -10.86 17.52
CA LEU A 81 -18.27 -10.79 16.06
C LEU A 81 -16.87 -10.64 15.44
N SER A 82 -15.99 -9.83 16.05
CA SER A 82 -14.61 -9.69 15.60
C SER A 82 -13.87 -11.03 15.66
N LYS A 83 -13.95 -11.74 16.80
CA LYS A 83 -13.30 -13.05 16.96
C LYS A 83 -13.82 -14.09 15.97
N GLU A 84 -15.14 -14.12 15.71
CA GLU A 84 -15.72 -15.01 14.71
C GLU A 84 -15.29 -14.66 13.29
N ALA A 85 -15.21 -13.36 12.97
CA ALA A 85 -14.71 -12.89 11.68
C ALA A 85 -13.24 -13.25 11.48
N ASP A 86 -12.40 -13.00 12.48
CA ASP A 86 -10.97 -13.32 12.46
C ASP A 86 -10.75 -14.84 12.31
N ALA A 87 -11.50 -15.66 13.05
CA ALA A 87 -11.43 -17.11 12.92
C ALA A 87 -11.82 -17.60 11.52
N LYS A 88 -12.83 -17.00 10.89
CA LYS A 88 -13.22 -17.31 9.51
C LYS A 88 -12.13 -16.88 8.52
N VAL A 89 -11.59 -15.67 8.68
CA VAL A 89 -10.50 -15.17 7.82
C VAL A 89 -9.29 -16.09 7.89
N GLU A 90 -8.86 -16.50 9.08
CA GLU A 90 -7.75 -17.44 9.25
C GLU A 90 -8.06 -18.82 8.65
N SER A 91 -9.29 -19.30 8.77
CA SER A 91 -9.70 -20.55 8.13
C SER A 91 -9.65 -20.49 6.60
N TYR A 92 -10.01 -19.35 6.01
CA TYR A 92 -9.94 -19.17 4.56
C TYR A 92 -8.51 -18.98 4.06
N LYS A 93 -7.65 -18.30 4.83
CA LYS A 93 -6.22 -18.20 4.53
C LYS A 93 -5.57 -19.57 4.45
N LYS A 94 -5.78 -20.43 5.46
CA LYS A 94 -5.23 -21.79 5.47
C LYS A 94 -5.69 -22.62 4.28
N LYS A 95 -6.98 -22.58 3.95
CA LYS A 95 -7.52 -23.29 2.78
C LYS A 95 -6.92 -22.78 1.47
N LEU A 96 -6.69 -21.47 1.36
CA LEU A 96 -6.06 -20.87 0.19
C LEU A 96 -4.60 -21.30 0.07
N GLU A 97 -3.87 -21.30 1.19
CA GLU A 97 -2.47 -21.77 1.26
C GLU A 97 -2.38 -23.24 0.83
N GLU A 98 -3.18 -24.13 1.44
CA GLU A 98 -3.24 -25.55 1.07
C GLU A 98 -3.58 -25.77 -0.41
N ALA A 99 -4.58 -25.06 -0.94
CA ALA A 99 -4.95 -25.16 -2.35
C ALA A 99 -3.85 -24.63 -3.28
N SER A 100 -3.14 -23.57 -2.87
CA SER A 100 -2.03 -23.01 -3.63
C SER A 100 -0.82 -23.94 -3.66
N GLU A 101 -0.50 -24.58 -2.54
CA GLU A 101 0.58 -25.58 -2.44
C GLU A 101 0.27 -26.80 -3.30
N GLN A 102 -0.96 -27.32 -3.25
CA GLN A 102 -1.40 -28.42 -4.11
C GLN A 102 -1.32 -28.04 -5.59
N TYR A 103 -1.82 -26.86 -5.96
CA TYR A 103 -1.73 -26.38 -7.34
C TYR A 103 -0.29 -26.24 -7.79
N ILE A 104 0.60 -25.69 -6.95
CA ILE A 104 2.01 -25.54 -7.31
C ILE A 104 2.64 -26.92 -7.52
N LEU A 105 2.49 -27.85 -6.56
CA LEU A 105 3.09 -29.17 -6.66
C LEU A 105 2.55 -29.96 -7.85
N GLU A 106 1.23 -30.12 -7.97
CA GLU A 106 0.64 -30.95 -9.01
C GLU A 106 0.82 -30.32 -10.40
N PHE A 107 0.55 -29.02 -10.54
CA PHE A 107 0.58 -28.39 -11.85
C PHE A 107 2.00 -28.13 -12.34
N PHE A 108 2.93 -27.69 -11.47
CA PHE A 108 4.30 -27.47 -11.91
C PHE A 108 5.05 -28.78 -12.08
N ASP A 109 4.93 -29.78 -11.21
CA ASP A 109 5.70 -31.01 -11.40
C ASP A 109 5.23 -31.77 -12.65
N GLU A 110 3.91 -31.86 -12.90
CA GLU A 110 3.40 -32.49 -14.13
C GLU A 110 3.84 -31.72 -15.37
N LYS A 111 3.67 -30.39 -15.40
CA LYS A 111 4.03 -29.59 -16.58
C LYS A 111 5.53 -29.52 -16.80
N PHE A 112 6.32 -29.50 -15.73
CA PHE A 112 7.76 -29.46 -15.81
C PHE A 112 8.32 -30.78 -16.34
N THR A 113 7.84 -31.90 -15.80
CA THR A 113 8.26 -33.23 -16.25
C THR A 113 7.78 -33.51 -17.67
N GLU A 114 6.51 -33.23 -17.99
CA GLU A 114 5.97 -33.52 -19.32
C GLU A 114 6.59 -32.66 -20.42
N LYS A 115 6.65 -31.34 -20.25
CA LYS A 115 7.12 -30.47 -21.34
C LYS A 115 8.62 -30.29 -21.33
N TYR A 116 9.18 -29.85 -20.21
CA TYR A 116 10.60 -29.56 -20.16
C TYR A 116 11.43 -30.84 -20.11
N GLY A 117 10.96 -31.89 -19.44
CA GLY A 117 11.62 -33.21 -19.49
C GLY A 117 11.73 -33.75 -20.91
N GLN A 118 10.63 -33.77 -21.66
CA GLN A 118 10.63 -34.24 -23.05
C GLN A 118 11.46 -33.35 -23.99
N GLU A 119 11.42 -32.02 -23.82
CA GLU A 119 12.26 -31.10 -24.58
C GLU A 119 13.75 -31.30 -24.26
N LEU A 120 14.10 -31.56 -22.99
CA LEU A 120 15.48 -31.83 -22.58
C LEU A 120 15.97 -33.14 -23.19
N GLU A 121 15.18 -34.21 -23.09
CA GLU A 121 15.49 -35.51 -23.70
C GLU A 121 15.68 -35.37 -25.21
N ALA A 122 14.82 -34.63 -25.91
CA ALA A 122 14.95 -34.40 -27.34
C ALA A 122 16.22 -33.59 -27.71
N ILE A 123 16.61 -32.63 -26.88
CA ILE A 123 17.87 -31.88 -27.07
C ILE A 123 19.07 -32.80 -26.83
N GLU A 124 19.05 -33.59 -25.75
CA GLU A 124 20.11 -34.55 -25.44
C GLU A 124 20.28 -35.55 -26.59
N GLU A 125 19.20 -36.15 -27.07
CA GLU A 125 19.24 -37.09 -28.18
C GLU A 125 19.79 -36.43 -29.45
N LYS A 126 19.40 -35.19 -29.74
CA LYS A 126 19.93 -34.43 -30.89
C LYS A 126 21.43 -34.13 -30.75
N VAL A 127 21.90 -33.81 -29.55
CA VAL A 127 23.32 -33.55 -29.26
C VAL A 127 24.13 -34.84 -29.41
N ILE A 128 23.66 -35.95 -28.83
CA ILE A 128 24.30 -37.26 -28.94
C ILE A 128 24.38 -37.68 -30.41
N THR A 129 23.27 -37.64 -31.13
CA THR A 129 23.22 -38.00 -32.56
C THR A 129 24.12 -37.09 -33.41
N GLY A 130 24.19 -35.80 -33.07
CA GLY A 130 25.07 -34.84 -33.74
C GLY A 130 26.55 -35.12 -33.48
N LEU A 131 26.91 -35.45 -32.25
CA LEU A 131 28.27 -35.87 -31.88
C LEU A 131 28.66 -37.16 -32.57
N ASP A 132 27.80 -38.18 -32.59
CA ASP A 132 28.06 -39.45 -33.26
C ASP A 132 28.30 -39.24 -34.76
N LYS A 133 27.42 -38.47 -35.43
CA LYS A 133 27.62 -38.12 -36.85
C LYS A 133 28.90 -37.34 -37.10
N TYR A 134 29.24 -36.41 -36.22
CA TYR A 134 30.48 -35.64 -36.32
C TYR A 134 31.72 -36.53 -36.13
N LEU A 135 31.67 -37.47 -35.18
CA LEU A 135 32.74 -38.43 -34.94
C LEU A 135 32.88 -39.39 -36.11
N GLU A 136 31.79 -39.95 -36.63
CA GLU A 136 31.80 -40.78 -37.84
C GLU A 136 32.39 -40.04 -39.04
N TYR A 137 31.97 -38.80 -39.27
CA TYR A 137 32.50 -37.97 -40.35
C TYR A 137 34.01 -37.74 -40.18
N ASN A 138 34.48 -37.34 -39.00
CA ASN A 138 35.90 -37.10 -38.78
C ASN A 138 36.74 -38.39 -38.83
N ILE A 139 36.22 -39.51 -38.35
CA ILE A 139 36.89 -40.81 -38.47
C ILE A 139 37.03 -41.19 -39.94
N ASN A 140 35.94 -41.11 -40.71
CA ASN A 140 35.95 -41.50 -42.12
C ASN A 140 36.78 -40.56 -43.00
N GLU A 141 36.71 -39.25 -42.75
CA GLU A 141 37.32 -38.25 -43.63
C GLU A 141 38.76 -37.92 -43.25
N LYS A 142 39.10 -37.86 -41.94
CA LYS A 142 40.45 -37.48 -41.47
C LYS A 142 41.30 -38.64 -41.00
N ILE A 143 40.70 -39.69 -40.43
CA ILE A 143 41.40 -40.92 -39.99
C ILE A 143 41.23 -42.03 -41.03
N GLY A 144 40.69 -41.70 -42.21
CA GLY A 144 40.35 -42.67 -43.24
C GLY A 144 41.47 -43.66 -43.60
N PRO A 145 41.14 -44.76 -44.31
CA PRO A 145 42.05 -45.88 -44.55
C PRO A 145 43.42 -45.46 -45.10
N GLU A 146 43.48 -44.38 -45.89
CA GLU A 146 44.72 -43.82 -46.41
C GLU A 146 45.64 -43.23 -45.36
N MET A 147 45.11 -42.54 -44.33
CA MET A 147 45.93 -42.03 -43.21
C MET A 147 46.42 -43.18 -42.35
N ILE A 148 45.58 -44.18 -42.08
CA ILE A 148 46.00 -45.40 -41.36
C ILE A 148 47.10 -46.13 -42.15
N GLN A 149 46.94 -46.27 -43.46
CA GLN A 149 47.95 -46.87 -44.33
C GLN A 149 49.23 -46.03 -44.41
N LYS A 150 49.13 -44.70 -44.51
CA LYS A 150 50.30 -43.80 -44.50
C LYS A 150 51.03 -43.82 -43.17
N THR A 151 50.32 -43.83 -42.05
CA THR A 151 50.93 -43.94 -40.71
C THR A 151 51.55 -45.32 -40.52
N ALA A 152 50.91 -46.41 -40.96
CA ALA A 152 51.49 -47.74 -40.91
C ALA A 152 52.73 -47.88 -41.82
N LEU A 153 52.69 -47.28 -43.03
CA LEU A 153 53.85 -47.16 -43.92
C LEU A 153 54.96 -46.32 -43.28
N GLN A 154 54.60 -45.21 -42.64
CA GLN A 154 55.54 -44.35 -41.94
C GLN A 154 56.17 -45.09 -40.76
N GLU A 155 55.41 -45.75 -39.89
CA GLU A 155 55.95 -46.54 -38.77
C GLU A 155 56.83 -47.70 -39.23
N THR A 156 56.48 -48.37 -40.34
CA THR A 156 57.33 -49.44 -40.92
C THR A 156 58.60 -48.90 -41.57
N CYS A 157 58.55 -47.69 -42.16
CA CYS A 157 59.70 -47.04 -42.80
C CYS A 157 60.51 -46.17 -41.86
N GLN A 158 59.96 -45.78 -40.70
CA GLN A 158 60.57 -44.92 -39.69
C GLN A 158 61.89 -45.48 -39.14
N PRO A 159 62.03 -46.78 -38.79
CA PRO A 159 63.31 -47.33 -38.37
C PRO A 159 64.37 -47.24 -39.48
N ILE A 160 63.97 -47.36 -40.75
CA ILE A 160 64.89 -47.21 -41.89
C ILE A 160 65.32 -45.74 -42.03
N VAL A 161 64.38 -44.81 -41.91
CA VAL A 161 64.67 -43.36 -41.99
C VAL A 161 65.52 -42.91 -40.80
N GLU A 162 65.27 -43.42 -39.59
CA GLU A 162 66.08 -43.16 -38.39
C GLU A 162 67.50 -43.72 -38.55
N GLU A 163 67.66 -44.90 -39.14
CA GLU A 163 68.98 -45.46 -39.48
C GLU A 163 69.70 -44.59 -40.52
N PHE A 164 68.99 -44.08 -41.53
CA PHE A 164 69.53 -43.11 -42.49
C PHE A 164 69.88 -41.76 -41.85
N ILE A 165 69.05 -41.23 -40.95
CA ILE A 165 69.33 -40.00 -40.19
C ILE A 165 70.55 -40.22 -39.30
N HIS A 166 70.66 -41.35 -38.60
CA HIS A 166 71.87 -41.69 -37.83
C HIS A 166 73.11 -41.77 -38.72
N ILE A 167 73.02 -42.40 -39.89
CA ILE A 167 74.13 -42.45 -40.86
C ILE A 167 74.49 -41.05 -41.40
N LEU A 168 73.49 -40.17 -41.59
CA LEU A 168 73.67 -38.80 -42.06
C LEU A 168 74.19 -37.87 -40.95
N GLU A 169 73.75 -38.04 -39.70
CA GLU A 169 74.26 -37.29 -38.55
C GLU A 169 75.69 -37.72 -38.21
N ASP A 170 76.01 -39.03 -38.33
CA ASP A 170 77.36 -39.57 -38.14
C ASP A 170 78.33 -39.16 -39.25
N ARG A 171 77.85 -38.84 -40.47
CA ARG A 171 78.72 -38.50 -41.61
C ARG A 171 78.65 -37.06 -42.12
N TYR A 172 77.54 -36.34 -42.00
CA TYR A 172 77.31 -35.02 -42.61
C TYR A 172 76.24 -34.16 -41.86
N VAL A 173 76.64 -33.46 -40.79
CA VAL A 173 76.08 -32.19 -40.22
C VAL A 173 74.58 -32.13 -39.81
N ALA A 174 74.33 -31.66 -38.58
CA ALA A 174 73.01 -31.55 -37.91
C ALA A 174 71.94 -30.70 -38.64
N PRO A 175 70.64 -31.10 -38.61
CA PRO A 175 69.59 -30.40 -39.34
C PRO A 175 69.08 -29.12 -38.65
N ASN A 176 69.35 -27.99 -39.32
CA ASN A 176 68.64 -26.70 -39.43
C ASN A 176 67.96 -26.05 -38.19
N THR A 177 68.55 -24.93 -37.74
CA THR A 177 68.11 -24.04 -36.64
C THR A 177 66.96 -23.07 -36.98
N THR A 178 66.47 -23.09 -38.23
CA THR A 178 65.55 -22.07 -38.78
C THR A 178 64.08 -22.33 -38.46
N GLY A 179 63.62 -23.59 -38.43
CA GLY A 179 62.21 -23.94 -38.18
C GLY A 179 61.74 -23.59 -36.76
N SER A 180 62.61 -23.80 -35.77
CA SER A 180 62.32 -23.55 -34.36
C SER A 180 62.13 -22.06 -34.05
N LYS A 181 62.80 -21.16 -34.77
CA LYS A 181 62.60 -19.70 -34.64
C LYS A 181 61.22 -19.29 -35.17
N ARG A 182 60.84 -19.80 -36.35
CA ARG A 182 59.55 -19.47 -36.96
C ARG A 182 58.35 -19.94 -36.12
N ILE A 183 58.47 -21.09 -35.46
CA ILE A 183 57.43 -21.60 -34.55
C ILE A 183 57.27 -20.67 -33.33
N ARG A 184 58.34 -20.08 -32.80
CA ARG A 184 58.24 -19.15 -31.66
C ARG A 184 57.60 -17.82 -32.05
N GLU A 185 57.95 -17.27 -33.22
CA GLU A 185 57.33 -16.05 -33.76
C GLU A 185 55.82 -16.23 -33.94
N LEU A 186 55.40 -17.32 -34.58
CA LEU A 186 53.97 -17.62 -34.79
C LEU A 186 53.19 -17.84 -33.49
N LYS A 187 53.85 -18.35 -32.43
CA LYS A 187 53.23 -18.48 -31.10
C LYS A 187 53.07 -17.12 -30.42
N ALA A 188 54.03 -16.21 -30.59
CA ALA A 188 53.95 -14.85 -30.04
C ALA A 188 52.85 -14.04 -30.74
N GLU A 189 52.79 -14.07 -32.08
CA GLU A 189 51.73 -13.40 -32.86
C GLU A 189 50.33 -13.93 -32.47
N ASN A 190 50.17 -15.25 -32.29
CA ASN A 190 48.90 -15.82 -31.84
C ASN A 190 48.50 -15.35 -30.44
N ALA A 191 49.45 -15.17 -29.52
CA ALA A 191 49.16 -14.67 -28.18
C ALA A 191 48.70 -13.20 -28.22
N GLU A 192 49.32 -12.39 -29.07
CA GLU A 192 48.98 -10.98 -29.27
C GLU A 192 47.59 -10.82 -29.91
N ILE A 193 47.29 -11.60 -30.96
CA ILE A 193 45.98 -11.63 -31.61
C ILE A 193 44.88 -12.03 -30.61
N ARG A 194 45.12 -13.06 -29.78
CA ARG A 194 44.16 -13.48 -28.75
C ARG A 194 43.91 -12.38 -27.72
N SER A 195 44.96 -11.68 -27.28
CA SER A 195 44.82 -10.55 -26.35
C SER A 195 44.00 -9.41 -26.97
N SER A 196 44.25 -9.07 -28.25
CA SER A 196 43.48 -8.05 -28.95
C SER A 196 42.01 -8.46 -29.14
N LEU A 197 41.76 -9.72 -29.47
CA LEU A 197 40.40 -10.24 -29.64
C LEU A 197 39.63 -10.16 -28.32
N GLN A 198 40.25 -10.55 -27.21
CA GLN A 198 39.62 -10.47 -25.88
C GLN A 198 39.23 -9.03 -25.54
N LYS A 199 40.13 -8.06 -25.77
CA LYS A 199 39.84 -6.63 -25.53
C LYS A 199 38.66 -6.13 -26.37
N GLN A 200 38.60 -6.51 -27.65
CA GLN A 200 37.47 -6.16 -28.52
C GLN A 200 36.16 -6.80 -28.08
N LEU A 201 36.21 -8.03 -27.58
CA LEU A 201 35.04 -8.76 -27.08
C LEU A 201 34.50 -8.08 -25.81
N ASP A 202 35.37 -7.74 -24.86
CA ASP A 202 35.01 -7.05 -23.62
C ASP A 202 34.42 -5.66 -23.91
N GLU A 203 34.98 -4.93 -24.87
CA GLU A 203 34.47 -3.62 -25.28
C GLU A 203 33.12 -3.72 -26.00
N ASN A 204 32.94 -4.72 -26.87
CA ASN A 204 31.65 -4.99 -27.51
C ASN A 204 30.56 -5.37 -26.50
N MET A 205 30.89 -6.19 -25.49
CA MET A 205 29.96 -6.49 -24.40
C MET A 205 29.55 -5.23 -23.65
N ARG A 206 30.51 -4.36 -23.31
CA ARG A 206 30.22 -3.09 -22.62
C ARG A 206 29.34 -2.17 -23.46
N LEU A 207 29.58 -2.10 -24.76
CA LEU A 207 28.77 -1.31 -25.69
C LEU A 207 27.35 -1.88 -25.80
N ALA A 208 27.19 -3.19 -25.83
CA ALA A 208 25.88 -3.84 -25.85
C ALA A 208 25.05 -3.51 -24.60
N GLU A 209 25.65 -3.59 -23.41
CA GLU A 209 24.99 -3.20 -22.14
C GLU A 209 24.57 -1.72 -22.14
N LEU A 210 25.42 -0.84 -22.68
CA LEU A 210 25.13 0.59 -22.79
C LEU A 210 23.97 0.85 -23.76
N VAL A 211 23.93 0.15 -24.89
CA VAL A 211 22.83 0.23 -25.86
C VAL A 211 21.52 -0.29 -25.26
N GLU A 212 21.55 -1.42 -24.54
CA GLU A 212 20.36 -1.95 -23.88
C GLU A 212 19.80 -1.00 -22.82
N SER A 213 20.67 -0.49 -21.94
CA SER A 213 20.25 0.43 -20.88
C SER A 213 19.72 1.76 -21.44
N THR A 214 20.31 2.26 -22.52
CA THR A 214 19.87 3.50 -23.19
C THR A 214 18.56 3.27 -23.95
N GLY A 215 18.45 2.16 -24.69
CA GLY A 215 17.23 1.78 -25.39
C GLY A 215 16.05 1.59 -24.43
N LYS A 216 16.31 1.00 -23.25
CA LYS A 216 15.32 0.84 -22.19
C LYS A 216 14.86 2.18 -21.62
N LYS A 217 15.79 3.09 -21.32
CA LYS A 217 15.46 4.44 -20.86
C LYS A 217 14.63 5.19 -21.90
N SER A 218 15.01 5.11 -23.17
CA SER A 218 14.31 5.75 -24.30
C SER A 218 12.88 5.23 -24.43
N LEU A 219 12.71 3.90 -24.42
CA LEU A 219 11.40 3.26 -24.52
C LEU A 219 10.49 3.64 -23.35
N ILE A 220 11.01 3.61 -22.12
CA ILE A 220 10.25 4.02 -20.93
C ILE A 220 9.90 5.51 -21.03
N SER A 221 10.80 6.38 -21.49
CA SER A 221 10.48 7.81 -21.63
C SER A 221 9.42 8.07 -22.70
N GLU A 222 9.44 7.33 -23.81
CA GLU A 222 8.47 7.46 -24.89
C GLU A 222 7.08 7.02 -24.45
N LYS A 223 6.97 5.83 -23.85
CA LYS A 223 5.69 5.24 -23.44
C LYS A 223 5.03 5.95 -22.26
N VAL A 224 5.80 6.69 -21.47
CA VAL A 224 5.35 7.32 -20.23
C VAL A 224 5.17 8.84 -20.39
N ALA A 225 5.25 9.36 -21.61
CA ALA A 225 5.12 10.79 -21.92
C ALA A 225 3.78 11.38 -21.42
N ASP A 226 2.68 10.66 -21.64
CA ASP A 226 1.31 11.10 -21.32
C ASP A 226 0.86 10.80 -19.88
N LEU A 227 1.73 10.20 -19.06
CA LEU A 227 1.42 9.81 -17.69
C LEU A 227 1.74 10.90 -16.66
N SER A 228 0.99 10.91 -15.56
CA SER A 228 1.27 11.80 -14.42
C SER A 228 2.62 11.46 -13.76
N ALA A 229 3.26 12.43 -13.11
CA ALA A 229 4.60 12.27 -12.51
C ALA A 229 4.73 11.02 -11.62
N ASP A 230 3.71 10.77 -10.77
CA ASP A 230 3.64 9.60 -9.89
C ASP A 230 3.55 8.28 -10.66
N GLN A 231 2.77 8.24 -11.73
CA GLN A 231 2.65 7.06 -12.59
C GLN A 231 3.98 6.78 -13.31
N ARG A 232 4.71 7.82 -13.77
CA ARG A 232 6.03 7.61 -14.39
C ARG A 232 7.03 6.99 -13.42
N LEU A 233 6.96 7.41 -12.16
CA LEU A 233 7.86 6.94 -11.12
C LEU A 233 7.60 5.46 -10.80
N LYS A 234 6.33 5.04 -10.81
CA LYS A 234 5.94 3.62 -10.67
C LYS A 234 6.45 2.77 -11.83
N VAL A 235 6.25 3.22 -13.08
CA VAL A 235 6.75 2.51 -14.29
C VAL A 235 8.28 2.39 -14.28
N ARG A 236 9.00 3.48 -13.97
CA ARG A 236 10.48 3.45 -13.87
C ARG A 236 11.00 2.51 -12.79
N LYS A 237 10.31 2.43 -11.64
CA LYS A 237 10.68 1.51 -10.56
C LYS A 237 10.44 0.06 -10.94
N PHE A 238 9.26 -0.25 -11.49
CA PHE A 238 8.88 -1.61 -11.86
C PHE A 238 9.80 -2.21 -12.92
N PHE A 239 10.18 -1.41 -13.93
CA PHE A 239 11.05 -1.88 -14.99
C PHE A 239 12.54 -1.77 -14.68
N LYS A 240 12.98 -1.28 -13.52
CA LYS A 240 14.41 -1.00 -13.27
C LYS A 240 15.33 -2.22 -13.48
N GLU A 241 14.89 -3.40 -13.05
CA GLU A 241 15.70 -4.63 -13.06
C GLU A 241 15.39 -5.56 -14.25
N LYS A 242 14.32 -5.30 -15.00
CA LYS A 242 13.90 -6.13 -16.16
C LYS A 242 14.80 -5.94 -17.38
N SER A 243 14.88 -6.95 -18.25
CA SER A 243 15.59 -6.84 -19.54
C SER A 243 14.87 -5.87 -20.49
N LEU A 244 15.56 -5.38 -21.54
CA LEU A 244 14.93 -4.53 -22.56
C LEU A 244 13.78 -5.26 -23.27
N ASN A 245 13.92 -6.56 -23.51
CA ASN A 245 12.91 -7.37 -24.20
C ASN A 245 11.66 -7.59 -23.34
N GLU A 246 11.82 -7.87 -22.05
CA GLU A 246 10.70 -7.91 -21.10
C GLU A 246 10.01 -6.55 -20.99
N THR A 247 10.80 -5.47 -20.92
CA THR A 247 10.26 -4.12 -20.88
C THR A 247 9.41 -3.84 -22.12
N LYS A 248 9.86 -4.22 -23.33
CA LYS A 248 9.07 -4.05 -24.57
C LYS A 248 7.74 -4.82 -24.56
N LYS A 249 7.70 -6.01 -23.96
CA LYS A 249 6.49 -6.84 -23.93
C LYS A 249 5.47 -6.34 -22.90
N ASP A 250 5.95 -5.97 -21.72
CA ASP A 250 5.08 -5.74 -20.56
C ASP A 250 4.70 -4.27 -20.36
N ILE A 251 5.44 -3.32 -20.95
CA ILE A 251 5.28 -1.88 -20.63
C ILE A 251 3.88 -1.36 -20.93
N ASP A 252 3.28 -1.76 -22.05
CA ASP A 252 1.97 -1.28 -22.45
C ASP A 252 0.88 -1.81 -21.50
N SER A 253 0.93 -3.10 -21.16
CA SER A 253 0.00 -3.72 -20.20
C SER A 253 0.13 -3.13 -18.80
N TYR A 254 1.36 -2.84 -18.35
CA TYR A 254 1.58 -2.23 -17.04
C TYR A 254 1.09 -0.78 -16.97
N ILE A 255 1.21 -0.03 -18.09
CA ILE A 255 0.68 1.32 -18.19
C ILE A 255 -0.85 1.32 -18.12
N GLU A 256 -1.50 0.42 -18.86
CA GLU A 256 -2.96 0.25 -18.86
C GLU A 256 -3.49 -0.03 -17.46
N MET A 257 -2.88 -0.99 -16.74
CA MET A 257 -3.24 -1.29 -15.36
C MET A 257 -3.10 -0.08 -14.41
N ILE A 258 -2.06 0.74 -14.60
CA ILE A 258 -1.87 1.95 -13.80
C ILE A 258 -2.91 3.03 -14.12
N GLN A 259 -3.33 3.14 -15.37
CA GLN A 259 -4.36 4.07 -15.80
C GLN A 259 -5.73 3.64 -15.25
N GLU A 260 -6.09 2.36 -15.38
CA GLU A 260 -7.33 1.81 -14.82
C GLU A 260 -7.43 2.01 -13.30
N GLN A 261 -6.32 1.80 -12.57
CA GLN A 261 -6.26 2.09 -11.14
C GLN A 261 -6.49 3.58 -10.83
N ALA A 262 -5.93 4.48 -11.63
CA ALA A 262 -6.13 5.91 -11.45
C ALA A 262 -7.58 6.32 -11.75
N ASP A 263 -8.17 5.79 -12.81
CA ASP A 263 -9.54 6.05 -13.21
C ASP A 263 -10.55 5.52 -12.18
N SER A 264 -10.31 4.33 -11.63
CA SER A 264 -11.11 3.77 -10.54
C SER A 264 -11.08 4.64 -9.28
N ILE A 265 -9.91 5.15 -8.90
CA ILE A 265 -9.77 6.06 -7.76
C ILE A 265 -10.49 7.38 -8.02
N ASN A 266 -10.41 7.92 -9.24
CA ASN A 266 -11.08 9.16 -9.61
C ASN A 266 -12.61 8.98 -9.62
N ALA A 267 -13.12 7.86 -10.13
CA ALA A 267 -14.54 7.53 -10.10
C ALA A 267 -15.08 7.45 -8.66
N MET A 268 -14.37 6.78 -7.75
CA MET A 268 -14.77 6.72 -6.34
C MET A 268 -14.75 8.10 -5.65
N ARG A 269 -13.82 8.98 -6.03
CA ARG A 269 -13.80 10.37 -5.52
C ARG A 269 -15.01 11.15 -6.01
N TYR A 270 -15.34 11.02 -7.29
CA TYR A 270 -16.48 11.70 -7.90
C TYR A 270 -17.82 11.22 -7.31
N GLU A 271 -18.02 9.91 -7.15
CA GLU A 271 -19.21 9.37 -6.48
C GLU A 271 -19.34 9.86 -5.03
N ARG A 272 -18.21 9.92 -4.32
CA ARG A 272 -18.18 10.46 -2.96
C ARG A 272 -18.58 11.93 -2.94
N GLU A 273 -18.07 12.76 -3.85
CA GLU A 273 -18.43 14.18 -3.94
C GLU A 273 -19.93 14.37 -4.25
N GLN A 274 -20.50 13.60 -5.17
CA GLN A 274 -21.94 13.63 -5.47
C GLN A 274 -22.82 13.24 -4.26
N LEU A 275 -22.38 12.26 -3.46
CA LEU A 275 -23.09 11.89 -2.23
C LEU A 275 -23.09 13.01 -1.19
N PHE A 276 -22.04 13.85 -1.15
CA PHE A 276 -22.01 15.02 -0.26
C PHE A 276 -22.80 16.22 -0.80
N GLU A 277 -22.84 16.44 -2.11
CA GLU A 277 -23.66 17.50 -2.72
C GLU A 277 -25.18 17.22 -2.61
N SER A 278 -25.60 15.96 -2.68
CA SER A 278 -27.02 15.57 -2.55
C SER A 278 -27.59 15.61 -1.12
N HIS A 279 -26.81 16.06 -0.13
CA HIS A 279 -27.22 16.16 1.27
C HIS A 279 -27.28 17.58 1.84
N GLU A 280 -27.19 18.62 1.00
CA GLU A 280 -27.67 19.95 1.39
C GLU A 280 -29.21 19.93 1.46
N LYS A 281 -29.74 19.46 2.58
CA LYS A 281 -31.17 19.56 2.89
C LYS A 281 -31.57 21.04 2.79
N PRO A 282 -32.61 21.41 2.02
CA PRO A 282 -33.11 22.76 2.05
C PRO A 282 -33.58 23.05 3.47
N VAL A 283 -32.95 24.02 4.13
CA VAL A 283 -33.35 24.51 5.44
C VAL A 283 -34.78 25.03 5.30
N ARG A 284 -35.77 24.20 5.65
CA ARG A 284 -37.17 24.61 5.75
C ARG A 284 -37.23 25.62 6.90
N LYS A 285 -37.21 26.91 6.58
CA LYS A 285 -37.57 27.97 7.53
C LYS A 285 -39.02 27.75 7.94
N SER A 286 -39.23 27.16 9.12
CA SER A 286 -40.56 27.06 9.72
C SER A 286 -41.04 28.48 10.04
N ARG A 287 -42.32 28.75 9.76
CA ARG A 287 -42.92 30.10 9.81
C ARG A 287 -43.22 30.59 11.24
N TYR A 288 -42.90 29.80 12.28
CA TYR A 288 -43.39 30.03 13.65
C TYR A 288 -42.37 29.78 14.78
N VAL A 289 -41.07 29.68 14.47
CA VAL A 289 -40.05 29.61 15.51
C VAL A 289 -39.02 30.70 15.24
N GLU A 290 -39.08 31.78 16.01
CA GLU A 290 -37.97 32.72 16.16
C GLU A 290 -36.85 32.02 16.94
N ASP A 291 -36.04 31.21 16.26
CA ASP A 291 -34.80 30.69 16.81
C ASP A 291 -33.80 31.84 16.97
N ARG A 292 -33.75 32.40 18.17
CA ARG A 292 -32.71 33.33 18.63
C ARG A 292 -31.38 32.61 18.92
N THR A 293 -30.93 31.72 18.05
CA THR A 293 -29.70 30.93 18.26
C THR A 293 -28.70 31.04 17.10
N ASN A 294 -28.83 32.09 16.27
CA ASN A 294 -27.92 32.32 15.14
C ASN A 294 -26.57 33.00 15.45
N GLU A 295 -26.15 33.16 16.72
CA GLU A 295 -24.92 33.93 17.01
C GLU A 295 -23.82 33.25 17.85
N THR A 296 -23.90 31.95 18.20
CA THR A 296 -22.84 31.40 19.10
C THR A 296 -22.25 30.03 18.78
N ILE A 297 -22.71 29.31 17.75
CA ILE A 297 -22.26 27.90 17.56
C ILE A 297 -21.19 27.73 16.48
N THR A 298 -20.96 28.69 15.58
CA THR A 298 -19.98 28.50 14.47
C THR A 298 -18.57 29.05 14.71
N GLU A 299 -18.29 29.74 15.82
CA GLU A 299 -16.93 30.27 16.10
C GLU A 299 -16.06 29.37 16.98
N LYS A 300 -16.63 28.46 17.78
CA LYS A 300 -15.85 27.65 18.75
C LYS A 300 -15.33 26.31 18.23
N PHE A 301 -15.69 25.92 17.01
CA PHE A 301 -15.27 24.65 16.39
C PHE A 301 -14.52 24.83 15.06
N ARG A 302 -13.73 25.89 14.91
CA ARG A 302 -12.59 25.81 13.99
C ARG A 302 -11.47 25.04 14.69
N PRO A 303 -10.96 23.93 14.13
CA PRO A 303 -9.78 23.29 14.67
C PRO A 303 -8.65 24.33 14.70
N LYS A 304 -8.13 24.65 15.90
CA LYS A 304 -6.94 25.47 16.03
C LYS A 304 -5.86 24.81 15.18
N LYS A 305 -5.38 25.51 14.14
CA LYS A 305 -4.18 25.09 13.40
C LYS A 305 -3.09 24.87 14.45
N ARG A 306 -2.66 23.63 14.63
CA ARG A 306 -1.53 23.30 15.49
C ARG A 306 -0.34 24.12 15.00
N GLU A 307 0.23 24.94 15.87
CA GLU A 307 1.48 25.62 15.56
C GLU A 307 2.56 24.55 15.37
N LEU A 308 3.18 24.54 14.20
CA LEU A 308 4.28 23.63 13.89
C LEU A 308 5.43 23.94 14.85
N SER A 309 5.95 22.89 15.49
CA SER A 309 7.13 22.97 16.34
C SER A 309 8.32 23.52 15.54
N ALA A 310 9.31 24.10 16.22
CA ALA A 310 10.52 24.63 15.56
C ALA A 310 11.21 23.56 14.67
N ARG A 311 11.13 22.29 15.07
CA ARG A 311 11.64 21.14 14.31
C ARG A 311 10.80 20.85 13.06
N GLU A 312 9.47 20.90 13.15
CA GLU A 312 8.58 20.71 12.00
C GLU A 312 8.70 21.86 10.98
N ARG A 313 8.95 23.10 11.44
CA ARG A 313 9.25 24.24 10.57
C ARG A 313 10.59 24.09 9.84
N MET A 314 11.63 23.58 10.51
CA MET A 314 12.92 23.29 9.85
C MET A 314 12.77 22.21 8.78
N MET A 315 12.03 21.14 9.06
CA MET A 315 11.85 20.02 8.12
C MET A 315 11.10 20.44 6.83
N LEU A 316 10.07 21.28 6.98
CA LEU A 316 9.34 21.84 5.84
C LEU A 316 10.15 22.91 5.10
N GLY A 317 10.96 23.70 5.82
CA GLY A 317 11.90 24.66 5.21
C GLY A 317 13.00 23.98 4.40
N SER A 318 13.50 22.82 4.85
CA SER A 318 14.49 22.03 4.10
C SER A 318 13.90 21.30 2.89
N ALA A 319 12.59 21.01 2.89
CA ALA A 319 11.94 20.37 1.74
C ALA A 319 11.79 21.34 0.54
N ASN A 320 11.66 22.64 0.80
CA ASN A 320 11.55 23.66 -0.25
C ASN A 320 12.90 24.16 -0.79
N LEU A 321 14.03 23.65 -0.29
CA LEU A 321 15.38 24.01 -0.74
C LEU A 321 16.01 22.95 -1.67
N ILE A 322 15.28 21.89 -2.00
CA ILE A 322 15.75 20.81 -2.89
C ILE A 322 15.24 20.98 -4.33
N ASP A 323 14.24 21.86 -4.56
CA ASP A 323 13.71 22.16 -5.91
C ASP A 323 14.31 23.43 -6.55
N GLU A 324 15.27 24.09 -5.90
CA GLU A 324 16.07 25.17 -6.50
C GLU A 324 17.57 24.82 -6.42
N ASN A 325 18.01 23.81 -7.18
CA ASN A 325 19.34 23.71 -7.78
C ASN A 325 19.40 22.66 -8.90
#